data_AF-A0A838SSR1-F1
#
_entry.id   AF-A0A838SSR1-F1
#
_cell.length_a   1.000
_cell.length_b   1.000
_cell.length_c   1.000
_cell.angle_alpha   90.00
_cell.angle_beta   90.00
_cell.angle_gamma   90.00
#
_symmetry.space_group_name_H-M   'P 1'
#
loop_
_entity.id
_entity.type
_entity.pdbx_description
1 polymer ?
#
loop_
_entity_poly.entity_id
_entity_poly.type
_entity_poly.pdbx_seq_one_letter_code
_entity_poly.pdbx_strand_id
1 'polypeptide(L)'
;MKGYLKQQRGYGRSERMVSARHPHRFNRLGQARWSGSIYGGLRMLPSVLRPVVYHGPLGGAPYQSVAARPGEAFFGWYAALLPLAVPVGMLGLLLALVVPTLLALPALAVLVIAAYAATVLAAATPPRGESQRWRWRALVAFLHVAQPFVRIWGRLRGPGLDPLPRPPSPAWSGDRLRWLLDLERTLTSRGLSARFAGPSSSWDLAASVGLLLEARITTAVRWSWTPSAAIRLRLRTLQAAAFVALAAALLLSGLPGTVVVGGAVVAVVLELAVLMVRVRAAVRRSTTRARVQAEAAPRLTVPG
;
A
#
# COMPACT_ATOMS: atom_id res chain seq x y z
N MET A 1 -23.30 11.34 14.87
CA MET A 1 -23.03 10.79 13.51
C MET A 1 -22.64 11.87 12.49
N LYS A 2 -23.47 12.92 12.28
CA LYS A 2 -23.18 13.99 11.30
C LYS A 2 -21.81 14.66 11.47
N GLY A 3 -21.42 14.98 12.71
CA GLY A 3 -20.11 15.60 13.01
C GLY A 3 -18.92 14.74 12.58
N TYR A 4 -18.93 13.45 12.94
CA TYR A 4 -17.89 12.50 12.54
C TYR A 4 -17.75 12.38 11.01
N LEU A 5 -18.85 12.23 10.28
CA LEU A 5 -18.77 12.14 8.81
C LEU A 5 -18.30 13.45 8.18
N LYS A 6 -18.73 14.61 8.70
CA LYS A 6 -18.21 15.92 8.28
C LYS A 6 -16.69 16.01 8.49
N GLN A 7 -16.19 15.48 9.61
CA GLN A 7 -14.77 15.40 9.91
C GLN A 7 -14.02 14.48 8.95
N GLN A 8 -14.53 13.28 8.66
CA GLN A 8 -13.92 12.36 7.68
C GLN A 8 -13.85 12.97 6.26
N ARG A 9 -14.88 13.72 5.88
CA ARG A 9 -14.88 14.48 4.62
C ARG A 9 -13.79 15.56 4.62
N GLY A 10 -13.65 16.28 5.73
CA GLY A 10 -12.59 17.27 5.93
C GLY A 10 -11.20 16.63 5.79
N TYR A 11 -10.98 15.48 6.42
CA TYR A 11 -9.74 14.73 6.28
C TYR A 11 -9.45 14.33 4.83
N GLY A 12 -10.45 13.84 4.09
CA GLY A 12 -10.28 13.54 2.67
C GLY A 12 -9.86 14.75 1.86
N ARG A 13 -10.43 15.93 2.13
CA ARG A 13 -10.04 17.18 1.47
C ARG A 13 -8.57 17.54 1.76
N SER A 14 -8.16 17.46 3.03
CA SER A 14 -6.77 17.73 3.43
C SER A 14 -5.78 16.72 2.85
N GLU A 15 -6.15 15.43 2.77
CA GLU A 15 -5.33 14.41 2.11
C GLU A 15 -5.06 14.77 0.65
N ARG A 16 -6.09 15.21 -0.09
CA ARG A 16 -5.89 15.61 -1.48
C ARG A 16 -4.95 16.79 -1.62
N MET A 17 -5.10 17.81 -0.78
CA MET A 17 -4.22 18.98 -0.78
C MET A 17 -2.74 18.57 -0.61
N VAL A 18 -2.44 17.70 0.36
CA VAL A 18 -1.05 17.36 0.72
C VAL A 18 -0.46 16.26 -0.19
N SER A 19 -1.31 15.42 -0.79
CA SER A 19 -0.86 14.24 -1.55
C SER A 19 0.11 14.54 -2.69
N ALA A 20 -0.08 15.63 -3.43
CA ALA A 20 0.80 16.05 -4.52
C ALA A 20 2.19 16.50 -4.05
N ARG A 21 2.28 17.11 -2.87
CA ARG A 21 3.56 17.58 -2.29
C ARG A 21 4.37 16.46 -1.66
N HIS A 22 3.70 15.44 -1.14
CA HIS A 22 4.33 14.31 -0.47
C HIS A 22 3.87 12.96 -1.05
N PRO A 23 4.08 12.70 -2.35
CA PRO A 23 3.55 11.49 -2.99
C PRO A 23 4.07 10.19 -2.37
N HIS A 24 5.28 10.21 -1.78
CA HIS A 24 5.87 9.07 -1.08
C HIS A 24 5.12 8.69 0.22
N ARG A 25 4.33 9.61 0.78
CA ARG A 25 3.49 9.40 1.97
C ARG A 25 2.09 8.91 1.64
N PHE A 26 1.73 8.74 0.37
CA PHE A 26 0.40 8.26 -0.03
C PHE A 26 0.51 7.02 -0.91
N ASN A 27 -0.48 6.13 -0.84
CA ASN A 27 -0.61 5.03 -1.79
C ASN A 27 -1.38 5.48 -3.05
N ARG A 28 -1.42 4.63 -4.08
CA ARG A 28 -2.15 4.92 -5.33
C ARG A 28 -3.66 5.11 -5.15
N LEU A 29 -4.25 4.61 -4.06
CA LEU A 29 -5.65 4.82 -3.70
C LEU A 29 -5.87 6.15 -2.95
N GLY A 30 -4.82 6.97 -2.81
CA GLY A 30 -4.85 8.27 -2.16
C GLY A 30 -4.91 8.20 -0.64
N GLN A 31 -4.62 7.05 -0.03
CA GLN A 31 -4.56 6.93 1.43
C GLN A 31 -3.15 7.24 1.95
N ALA A 32 -3.10 7.91 3.10
CA ALA A 32 -1.86 8.12 3.81
C ALA A 32 -1.20 6.79 4.22
N ARG A 33 0.11 6.70 3.98
CA ARG A 33 1.01 5.64 4.43
C ARG A 33 1.69 6.15 5.68
N TRP A 34 1.40 5.52 6.80
CA TRP A 34 2.07 5.79 8.07
C TRP A 34 3.24 4.81 8.22
N SER A 35 4.45 5.31 8.48
CA SER A 35 5.65 4.49 8.70
C SER A 35 5.79 3.99 10.15
N GLY A 36 4.77 4.23 10.98
CA GLY A 36 4.65 3.73 12.35
C GLY A 36 3.28 3.08 12.59
N SER A 37 2.84 3.07 13.84
CA SER A 37 1.45 2.71 14.17
C SER A 37 0.86 3.77 15.10
N ILE A 38 -0.44 4.03 14.95
CA ILE A 38 -1.20 4.85 15.89
C ILE A 38 -1.83 3.87 16.88
N TYR A 39 -1.54 4.07 18.17
CA TYR A 39 -2.10 3.23 19.23
C TYR A 39 -3.63 3.36 19.29
N GLY A 40 -4.34 2.27 19.61
CA GLY A 40 -5.78 2.31 19.89
C GLY A 40 -6.74 1.87 18.76
N GLY A 41 -6.26 1.14 17.76
CA GLY A 41 -7.14 0.53 16.74
C GLY A 41 -7.92 -0.70 17.25
N LEU A 42 -9.01 -1.06 16.56
CA LEU A 42 -9.69 -2.33 16.77
C LEU A 42 -8.70 -3.48 16.59
N ARG A 43 -8.64 -4.37 17.58
CA ARG A 43 -7.86 -5.62 17.51
C ARG A 43 -8.60 -6.62 16.64
N MET A 44 -8.53 -6.42 15.34
CA MET A 44 -9.14 -7.30 14.35
C MET A 44 -8.32 -8.60 14.22
N LEU A 45 -8.98 -9.77 14.33
CA LEU A 45 -8.37 -11.11 14.22
C LEU A 45 -7.11 -11.32 15.11
N PRO A 46 -7.24 -11.19 16.44
CA PRO A 46 -6.10 -11.17 17.36
C PRO A 46 -5.34 -12.51 17.46
N SER A 47 -5.92 -13.63 17.03
CA SER A 47 -5.27 -14.94 17.04
C SER A 47 -4.34 -15.17 15.84
N VAL A 48 -4.66 -14.63 14.67
CA VAL A 48 -3.97 -14.92 13.40
C VAL A 48 -2.95 -13.85 13.02
N LEU A 49 -3.16 -12.59 13.43
CA LEU A 49 -2.41 -11.44 12.94
C LEU A 49 -1.74 -10.63 14.07
N ARG A 50 -1.12 -11.35 15.02
CA ARG A 50 -0.46 -10.77 16.20
C ARG A 50 0.67 -9.81 15.80
N PRO A 51 0.84 -8.68 16.54
CA PRO A 51 2.01 -7.85 16.41
C PRO A 51 3.30 -8.65 16.68
N VAL A 52 4.34 -8.40 15.89
CA VAL A 52 5.67 -8.99 16.08
C VAL A 52 6.56 -7.95 16.74
N VAL A 53 7.15 -8.27 17.88
CA VAL A 53 8.11 -7.41 18.59
C VAL A 53 9.52 -7.78 18.17
N TYR A 54 10.33 -6.78 17.82
CA TYR A 54 11.72 -6.95 17.46
C TYR A 54 12.59 -6.81 18.70
N HIS A 55 13.37 -7.84 18.96
CA HIS A 55 14.34 -7.86 20.04
C HIS A 55 15.78 -7.66 19.56
N GLY A 56 16.02 -7.43 18.27
CA GLY A 56 17.39 -7.35 17.75
C GLY A 56 18.00 -8.73 17.47
N PRO A 57 19.17 -8.77 16.80
CA PRO A 57 19.96 -9.99 16.74
C PRO A 57 20.30 -10.42 18.17
N LEU A 58 19.99 -11.68 18.50
CA LEU A 58 20.28 -12.26 19.83
C LEU A 58 19.69 -11.48 21.02
N GLY A 59 18.62 -10.70 20.82
CA GLY A 59 18.02 -9.91 21.92
C GLY A 59 18.72 -8.57 22.21
N GLY A 60 19.69 -8.16 21.39
CA GLY A 60 20.50 -6.96 21.61
C GLY A 60 19.90 -5.63 21.13
N ALA A 61 18.61 -5.55 20.77
CA ALA A 61 18.02 -4.26 20.37
C ALA A 61 17.97 -3.30 21.57
N PRO A 62 18.37 -2.03 21.40
CA PRO A 62 18.36 -1.04 22.49
C PRO A 62 16.95 -0.75 23.02
N TYR A 63 15.91 -1.00 22.21
CA TYR A 63 14.52 -0.94 22.60
C TYR A 63 13.67 -1.91 21.78
N GLN A 64 12.57 -2.38 22.38
CA GLN A 64 11.65 -3.34 21.77
C GLN A 64 10.63 -2.63 20.89
N SER A 65 10.94 -2.51 19.59
CA SER A 65 10.01 -1.95 18.61
C SER A 65 9.04 -3.00 18.08
N VAL A 66 7.82 -2.60 17.72
CA VAL A 66 6.91 -3.49 17.00
C VAL A 66 7.34 -3.56 15.53
N ALA A 67 7.95 -4.67 15.11
CA ALA A 67 8.44 -4.91 13.75
C ALA A 67 7.32 -5.00 12.70
N ALA A 68 6.21 -5.65 13.03
CA ALA A 68 5.13 -5.89 12.08
C ALA A 68 3.78 -5.95 12.76
N ARG A 69 2.76 -5.40 12.10
CA ARG A 69 1.34 -5.49 12.51
C ARG A 69 0.53 -5.96 11.30
N PRO A 70 0.59 -7.26 10.95
CA PRO A 70 -0.01 -7.76 9.72
C PRO A 70 -1.54 -7.55 9.70
N GLY A 71 -2.19 -7.52 10.87
CA GLY A 71 -3.61 -7.20 11.01
C GLY A 71 -3.94 -5.77 10.58
N GLU A 72 -3.31 -4.78 11.19
CA GLU A 72 -3.53 -3.37 10.84
C GLU A 72 -3.23 -3.10 9.36
N ALA A 73 -2.16 -3.69 8.82
CA ALA A 73 -1.82 -3.56 7.41
C ALA A 73 -2.89 -4.17 6.50
N PHE A 74 -3.39 -5.36 6.83
CA PHE A 74 -4.47 -6.02 6.10
C PHE A 74 -5.77 -5.20 6.15
N PHE A 75 -6.20 -4.77 7.33
CA PHE A 75 -7.44 -4.01 7.48
C PHE A 75 -7.37 -2.61 6.89
N GLY A 76 -6.22 -1.94 6.96
CA GLY A 76 -5.98 -0.68 6.26
C GLY A 76 -6.09 -0.85 4.75
N TRP A 77 -5.50 -1.92 4.21
CA TRP A 77 -5.63 -2.28 2.79
C TRP A 77 -7.08 -2.66 2.42
N TYR A 78 -7.76 -3.46 3.23
CA TYR A 78 -9.13 -3.88 2.97
C TYR A 78 -10.08 -2.66 2.96
N ALA A 79 -9.98 -1.79 3.97
CA ALA A 79 -10.73 -0.54 4.02
C ALA A 79 -10.43 0.38 2.82
N ALA A 80 -9.22 0.32 2.27
CA ALA A 80 -8.84 1.05 1.06
C ALA A 80 -9.59 0.63 -0.19
N LEU A 81 -9.94 -0.66 -0.26
CA LEU A 81 -10.60 -1.26 -1.41
C LEU A 81 -12.12 -1.14 -1.34
N LEU A 82 -12.72 -0.91 -0.16
CA LEU A 82 -14.17 -0.78 -0.01
C LEU A 82 -14.80 0.23 -1.00
N PRO A 83 -14.23 1.43 -1.22
CA PRO A 83 -14.76 2.36 -2.21
C PRO A 83 -14.80 1.82 -3.65
N LEU A 84 -13.93 0.86 -4.00
CA LEU A 84 -13.92 0.24 -5.33
C LEU A 84 -15.05 -0.78 -5.51
N ALA A 85 -15.64 -1.31 -4.42
CA ALA A 85 -16.77 -2.23 -4.52
C ALA A 85 -17.99 -1.56 -5.17
N VAL A 86 -18.20 -0.26 -4.95
CA VAL A 86 -19.34 0.50 -5.53
C VAL A 86 -19.26 0.58 -7.07
N PRO A 87 -18.19 1.12 -7.69
CA PRO A 87 -18.12 1.19 -9.16
C PRO A 87 -18.06 -0.20 -9.80
N VAL A 88 -17.45 -1.21 -9.15
CA VAL A 88 -17.47 -2.61 -9.64
C VAL A 88 -18.89 -3.18 -9.62
N GLY A 89 -19.63 -2.96 -8.54
CA GLY A 89 -21.02 -3.39 -8.44
C GLY A 89 -21.93 -2.66 -9.42
N MET A 90 -21.76 -1.34 -9.58
CA MET A 90 -22.49 -0.55 -10.59
C MET A 90 -22.21 -1.02 -12.01
N LEU A 91 -20.94 -1.27 -12.35
CA LEU A 91 -20.57 -1.84 -13.64
C LEU A 91 -21.22 -3.21 -13.85
N GLY A 92 -21.21 -4.07 -12.83
CA GLY A 92 -21.89 -5.36 -12.88
C GLY A 92 -23.40 -5.26 -13.10
N LEU A 93 -24.08 -4.31 -12.44
CA LEU A 93 -25.51 -4.04 -12.68
C LEU A 93 -25.78 -3.58 -14.12
N LEU A 94 -24.94 -2.69 -14.66
CA LEU A 94 -25.07 -2.22 -16.04
C LEU A 94 -24.85 -3.36 -17.04
N LEU A 95 -23.82 -4.19 -16.84
CA LEU A 95 -23.54 -5.32 -17.71
C LEU A 95 -24.58 -6.43 -17.57
N ALA A 96 -25.23 -6.56 -16.41
CA ALA A 96 -26.32 -7.50 -16.18
C ALA A 96 -27.57 -7.23 -17.03
N LEU A 97 -27.71 -6.02 -17.58
CA LEU A 97 -28.77 -5.71 -18.55
C LEU A 97 -28.64 -6.51 -19.85
N VAL A 98 -27.42 -6.94 -20.20
CA VAL A 98 -27.11 -7.72 -21.40
C VAL A 98 -26.78 -9.17 -21.05
N VAL A 99 -26.04 -9.37 -19.95
CA VAL A 99 -25.58 -10.70 -19.50
C VAL A 99 -26.00 -10.88 -18.03
N PRO A 100 -27.23 -11.39 -17.75
CA PRO A 100 -27.81 -11.40 -16.40
C PRO A 100 -26.95 -12.08 -15.33
N THR A 101 -26.13 -13.05 -15.71
CA THR A 101 -25.20 -13.73 -14.81
C THR A 101 -24.12 -12.82 -14.22
N LEU A 102 -23.89 -11.63 -14.80
CA LEU A 102 -23.00 -10.59 -14.24
C LEU A 102 -23.55 -9.90 -12.98
N LEU A 103 -24.77 -10.25 -12.53
CA LEU A 103 -25.24 -9.95 -11.18
C LEU A 103 -24.34 -10.54 -10.07
N ALA A 104 -23.46 -11.49 -10.41
CA ALA A 104 -22.40 -11.96 -9.52
C ALA A 104 -21.47 -10.84 -9.01
N LEU A 105 -21.22 -9.79 -9.82
CA LEU A 105 -20.36 -8.66 -9.45
C LEU A 105 -20.96 -7.74 -8.36
N PRO A 106 -22.21 -7.25 -8.47
CA PRO A 106 -22.84 -6.52 -7.37
C PRO A 106 -23.06 -7.41 -6.14
N ALA A 107 -23.36 -8.71 -6.31
CA ALA A 107 -23.43 -9.64 -5.19
C ALA A 107 -22.09 -9.75 -4.45
N LEU A 108 -20.97 -9.86 -5.18
CA LEU A 108 -19.62 -9.85 -4.60
C LEU A 108 -19.31 -8.51 -3.91
N ALA A 109 -19.68 -7.38 -4.51
CA ALA A 109 -19.49 -6.06 -3.91
C ALA A 109 -20.22 -5.93 -2.55
N VAL A 110 -21.48 -6.38 -2.49
CA VAL A 110 -22.26 -6.40 -1.24
C VAL A 110 -21.61 -7.35 -0.23
N LEU A 111 -21.21 -8.55 -0.65
CA LEU A 111 -20.55 -9.53 0.22
C LEU A 111 -19.27 -8.98 0.83
N VAL A 112 -18.44 -8.31 0.04
CA VAL A 112 -17.19 -7.67 0.50
C VAL A 112 -17.48 -6.58 1.55
N ILE A 113 -18.45 -5.70 1.29
CA ILE A 113 -18.83 -4.66 2.28
C ILE A 113 -19.40 -5.30 3.55
N ALA A 114 -20.27 -6.30 3.41
CA ALA A 114 -20.91 -7.00 4.53
C ALA A 114 -19.89 -7.77 5.37
N ALA A 115 -18.94 -8.47 4.74
CA ALA A 115 -17.87 -9.19 5.41
C ALA A 115 -16.97 -8.23 6.21
N TYR A 116 -16.62 -7.08 5.64
CA TYR A 116 -15.89 -6.03 6.38
C TYR A 116 -16.71 -5.55 7.59
N ALA A 117 -17.99 -5.22 7.39
CA ALA A 117 -18.87 -4.77 8.47
C ALA A 117 -18.97 -5.82 9.59
N ALA A 118 -19.15 -7.09 9.25
CA ALA A 118 -19.21 -8.21 10.19
C ALA A 118 -17.91 -8.37 10.98
N THR A 119 -16.74 -8.24 10.34
CA THR A 119 -15.46 -8.30 11.05
C THR A 119 -15.31 -7.15 12.05
N VAL A 120 -15.73 -5.93 11.70
CA VAL A 120 -15.72 -4.78 12.62
C VAL A 120 -16.69 -5.02 13.77
N LEU A 121 -17.92 -5.46 13.46
CA LEU A 121 -18.96 -5.75 14.44
C LEU A 121 -18.49 -6.77 15.49
N ALA A 122 -17.82 -7.83 15.05
CA ALA A 122 -17.29 -8.88 15.91
C ALA A 122 -16.10 -8.41 16.75
N ALA A 123 -15.19 -7.59 16.18
CA ALA A 123 -14.01 -7.09 16.87
C ALA A 123 -14.32 -5.92 17.82
N ALA A 124 -15.45 -5.24 17.66
CA ALA A 124 -15.83 -4.09 18.45
C ALA A 124 -16.18 -4.49 19.89
N THR A 125 -15.38 -4.02 20.86
CA THR A 125 -15.59 -4.24 22.29
C THR A 125 -16.29 -3.03 22.92
N PRO A 126 -17.57 -3.13 23.29
CA PRO A 126 -18.27 -2.02 23.93
C PRO A 126 -17.63 -1.67 25.28
N PRO A 127 -17.65 -0.39 25.70
CA PRO A 127 -17.18 0.02 27.02
C PRO A 127 -17.91 -0.69 28.15
N ARG A 128 -17.28 -0.76 29.33
CA ARG A 128 -17.93 -1.27 30.54
C ARG A 128 -19.15 -0.38 30.88
N GLY A 129 -20.28 -1.01 31.21
CA GLY A 129 -21.52 -0.30 31.53
C GLY A 129 -22.42 0.05 30.33
N GLU A 130 -22.00 -0.23 29.09
CA GLU A 130 -22.87 -0.04 27.92
C GLU A 130 -24.00 -1.09 27.89
N SER A 131 -25.24 -0.62 28.04
CA SER A 131 -26.44 -1.46 28.08
C SER A 131 -26.86 -1.92 26.68
N GLN A 132 -26.63 -1.10 25.64
CA GLN A 132 -27.05 -1.38 24.27
C GLN A 132 -25.87 -1.88 23.41
N ARG A 133 -25.23 -2.96 23.86
CA ARG A 133 -23.99 -3.51 23.26
C ARG A 133 -24.07 -3.71 21.74
N TRP A 134 -25.16 -4.30 21.25
CA TRP A 134 -25.33 -4.56 19.81
C TRP A 134 -25.53 -3.29 18.99
N ARG A 135 -26.31 -2.34 19.49
CA ARG A 135 -26.51 -1.04 18.85
C ARG A 135 -25.18 -0.26 18.79
N TRP A 136 -24.39 -0.31 19.86
CA TRP A 136 -23.06 0.29 19.88
C TRP A 136 -22.13 -0.35 18.85
N ARG A 137 -22.08 -1.69 18.79
CA ARG A 137 -21.27 -2.41 17.78
C ARG A 137 -21.72 -2.09 16.36
N ALA A 138 -23.03 -2.09 16.11
CA ALA A 138 -23.59 -1.76 14.80
C ALA A 138 -23.25 -0.32 14.39
N LEU A 139 -23.31 0.63 15.33
CA LEU A 139 -22.87 1.99 15.11
C LEU A 139 -21.38 2.05 14.74
N VAL A 140 -20.51 1.35 15.48
CA VAL A 140 -19.07 1.31 15.19
C VAL A 140 -18.80 0.69 13.81
N ALA A 141 -19.46 -0.42 13.48
CA ALA A 141 -19.36 -1.07 12.17
C ALA A 141 -19.82 -0.13 11.05
N PHE A 142 -20.96 0.54 11.22
CA PHE A 142 -21.45 1.54 10.28
C PHE A 142 -20.44 2.67 10.06
N LEU A 143 -19.87 3.23 11.14
CA LEU A 143 -18.90 4.33 11.02
C LEU A 143 -17.62 3.88 10.30
N HIS A 144 -17.16 2.65 10.53
CA HIS A 144 -15.99 2.08 9.84
C HIS A 144 -16.23 1.83 8.36
N VAL A 145 -17.44 1.39 7.99
CA VAL A 145 -17.84 1.23 6.59
C VAL A 145 -17.99 2.60 5.92
N ALA A 146 -18.67 3.54 6.57
CA ALA A 146 -18.96 4.87 6.00
C ALA A 146 -17.70 5.73 5.83
N GLN A 147 -16.73 5.62 6.74
CA GLN A 147 -15.50 6.42 6.75
C GLN A 147 -14.76 6.44 5.39
N PRO A 148 -14.37 5.31 4.77
CA PRO A 148 -13.63 5.31 3.52
C PRO A 148 -14.40 5.94 2.35
N PHE A 149 -15.73 5.76 2.27
CA PHE A 149 -16.57 6.40 1.24
C PHE A 149 -16.64 7.92 1.42
N VAL A 150 -16.83 8.39 2.65
CA VAL A 150 -16.87 9.84 2.92
C VAL A 150 -15.49 10.48 2.72
N ARG A 151 -14.42 9.75 3.03
CA ARG A 151 -13.05 10.22 2.83
C ARG A 151 -12.66 10.28 1.35
N ILE A 152 -13.04 9.29 0.54
CA ILE A 152 -12.82 9.37 -0.93
C ILE A 152 -13.64 10.51 -1.54
N TRP A 153 -14.88 10.72 -1.09
CA TRP A 153 -15.69 11.86 -1.52
C TRP A 153 -15.03 13.21 -1.21
N GLY A 154 -14.47 13.34 0.00
CA GLY A 154 -13.67 14.49 0.41
C GLY A 154 -12.44 14.70 -0.48
N ARG A 155 -11.76 13.62 -0.87
CA ARG A 155 -10.67 13.68 -1.85
C ARG A 155 -11.20 14.13 -3.21
N LEU A 156 -12.22 13.50 -3.78
CA LEU A 156 -12.71 13.85 -5.12
C LEU A 156 -13.15 15.31 -5.26
N ARG A 157 -13.70 15.92 -4.20
CA ARG A 157 -14.14 17.33 -4.20
C ARG A 157 -13.10 18.33 -3.66
N GLY A 158 -11.97 17.84 -3.14
CA GLY A 158 -10.97 18.70 -2.53
C GLY A 158 -10.06 19.39 -3.56
N PRO A 159 -9.61 20.63 -3.30
CA PRO A 159 -8.55 21.23 -4.11
C PRO A 159 -7.26 20.44 -3.93
N GLY A 160 -6.52 20.22 -5.03
CA GLY A 160 -5.15 19.75 -4.98
C GLY A 160 -4.21 20.94 -4.77
N LEU A 161 -3.07 20.73 -4.10
CA LEU A 161 -1.96 21.68 -4.18
C LEU A 161 -1.03 21.25 -5.30
N ASP A 162 -0.29 22.21 -5.85
CA ASP A 162 0.74 21.89 -6.82
C ASP A 162 1.88 21.09 -6.17
N PRO A 163 2.48 20.14 -6.91
CA PRO A 163 3.69 19.45 -6.47
C PRO A 163 4.80 20.47 -6.17
N LEU A 164 5.54 20.24 -5.08
CA LEU A 164 6.73 21.05 -4.80
C LEU A 164 7.84 20.73 -5.81
N PRO A 165 8.68 21.72 -6.16
CA PRO A 165 9.90 21.48 -6.92
C PRO A 165 10.71 20.35 -6.28
N ARG A 166 11.21 19.44 -7.11
CA ARG A 166 12.00 18.32 -6.60
C ARG A 166 13.35 18.85 -6.12
N PRO A 167 13.77 18.56 -4.87
CA PRO A 167 15.12 18.91 -4.44
C PRO A 167 16.13 18.16 -5.32
N PRO A 168 17.28 18.78 -5.63
CA PRO A 168 18.34 18.11 -6.37
C PRO A 168 18.74 16.83 -5.62
N SER A 169 19.03 15.75 -6.35
CA SER A 169 19.52 14.56 -5.66
C SER A 169 20.88 14.90 -5.02
N PRO A 170 21.15 14.37 -3.82
CA PRO A 170 22.40 14.62 -3.12
C PRO A 170 23.59 14.17 -3.96
N ALA A 171 24.74 14.82 -3.78
CA ALA A 171 26.01 14.32 -4.27
C ALA A 171 26.32 12.97 -3.60
N TRP A 172 26.87 12.04 -4.36
CA TRP A 172 27.32 10.77 -3.85
C TRP A 172 28.48 10.97 -2.87
N SER A 173 28.25 10.59 -1.62
CA SER A 173 29.24 10.69 -0.54
C SER A 173 29.63 9.32 0.02
N GLY A 174 29.21 8.23 -0.62
CA GLY A 174 29.31 6.89 -0.05
C GLY A 174 28.22 6.52 0.96
N ASP A 175 27.41 7.50 1.38
CA ASP A 175 26.34 7.31 2.36
C ASP A 175 25.16 6.53 1.74
N ARG A 176 25.01 5.28 2.18
CA ARG A 176 23.95 4.37 1.75
C ARG A 176 22.56 4.90 2.09
N LEU A 177 22.36 5.55 3.24
CA LEU A 177 21.05 6.04 3.66
C LEU A 177 20.59 7.19 2.76
N ARG A 178 21.47 8.14 2.46
CA ARG A 178 21.19 9.23 1.51
C ARG A 178 20.83 8.70 0.13
N TRP A 179 21.52 7.67 -0.34
CA TRP A 179 21.19 6.99 -1.60
C TRP A 179 19.84 6.29 -1.56
N LEU A 180 19.52 5.55 -0.49
CA LEU A 180 18.22 4.92 -0.32
C LEU A 180 17.07 5.93 -0.32
N LEU A 181 17.23 7.07 0.37
CA LEU A 181 16.26 8.17 0.36
C LEU A 181 16.09 8.81 -1.03
N ASP A 182 17.15 8.93 -1.82
CA ASP A 182 17.04 9.38 -3.22
C ASP A 182 16.40 8.31 -4.13
N LEU A 183 16.70 7.03 -3.90
CA LEU A 183 16.10 5.92 -4.63
C LEU A 183 14.59 5.82 -4.38
N GLU A 184 14.12 5.96 -3.13
CA GLU A 184 12.70 6.02 -2.80
C GLU A 184 11.99 7.17 -3.55
N ARG A 185 12.57 8.37 -3.51
CA ARG A 185 12.06 9.53 -4.26
C ARG A 185 12.03 9.27 -5.75
N THR A 186 13.05 8.61 -6.27
CA THR A 186 13.20 8.26 -7.68
C THR A 186 12.18 7.21 -8.15
N LEU A 187 11.89 6.20 -7.32
CA LEU A 187 10.82 5.23 -7.54
C LEU A 187 9.45 5.92 -7.52
N THR A 188 9.20 6.75 -6.51
CA THR A 188 7.95 7.49 -6.34
C THR A 188 7.68 8.44 -7.52
N SER A 189 8.71 9.16 -7.98
CA SER A 189 8.60 10.04 -9.15
C SER A 189 8.27 9.30 -10.46
N ARG A 190 8.52 7.99 -10.52
CA ARG A 190 8.12 7.12 -11.64
C ARG A 190 6.74 6.49 -11.43
N GLY A 191 5.98 6.96 -10.45
CA GLY A 191 4.64 6.49 -10.13
C GLY A 191 4.59 5.12 -9.44
N LEU A 192 5.72 4.64 -8.89
CA LEU A 192 5.76 3.44 -8.06
C LEU A 192 5.44 3.81 -6.61
N SER A 193 4.74 2.94 -5.88
CA SER A 193 4.70 3.02 -4.42
C SER A 193 5.98 2.41 -3.87
N ALA A 194 6.73 3.14 -3.07
CA ALA A 194 7.94 2.67 -2.38
C ALA A 194 7.70 2.56 -0.86
N ARG A 195 8.38 1.63 -0.20
CA ARG A 195 8.38 1.49 1.27
C ARG A 195 9.73 1.02 1.77
N PHE A 196 10.18 1.60 2.88
CA PHE A 196 11.31 1.07 3.62
C PHE A 196 10.98 -0.28 4.26
N ALA A 197 12.02 -1.07 4.43
CA ALA A 197 11.95 -2.33 5.13
C ALA A 197 11.89 -2.15 6.64
N GLY A 198 11.32 -3.16 7.32
CA GLY A 198 11.35 -3.22 8.77
C GLY A 198 12.69 -3.72 9.29
N PRO A 199 12.97 -3.57 10.59
CA PRO A 199 14.27 -3.92 11.20
C PRO A 199 14.73 -5.37 10.99
N SER A 200 13.78 -6.31 10.82
CA SER A 200 14.06 -7.74 10.61
C SER A 200 14.10 -8.17 9.14
N SER A 201 13.99 -7.23 8.19
CA SER A 201 13.93 -7.54 6.77
C SER A 201 15.32 -7.65 6.13
N SER A 202 15.51 -8.62 5.22
CA SER A 202 16.74 -8.82 4.46
C SER A 202 16.86 -7.97 3.17
N TRP A 203 16.00 -6.98 3.04
CA TRP A 203 15.89 -6.07 1.89
C TRP A 203 15.66 -4.66 2.44
N ASP A 204 15.88 -3.62 1.64
CA ASP A 204 15.87 -2.23 2.14
C ASP A 204 14.65 -1.44 1.69
N LEU A 205 14.26 -1.62 0.42
CA LEU A 205 13.11 -0.96 -0.19
C LEU A 205 12.22 -1.98 -0.88
N ALA A 206 10.92 -1.78 -0.81
CA ALA A 206 9.95 -2.51 -1.60
C ALA A 206 9.20 -1.54 -2.50
N ALA A 207 9.15 -1.84 -3.79
CA ALA A 207 8.47 -1.05 -4.80
C ALA A 207 7.31 -1.85 -5.41
N SER A 208 6.19 -1.19 -5.69
CA SER A 208 5.03 -1.80 -6.35
C SER A 208 4.37 -0.81 -7.30
N VAL A 209 3.81 -1.32 -8.41
CA VAL A 209 3.01 -0.52 -9.34
C VAL A 209 1.53 -0.91 -9.25
N GLY A 210 1.23 -2.19 -9.08
CA GLY A 210 -0.12 -2.71 -8.95
C GLY A 210 -0.38 -3.37 -7.61
N LEU A 211 -1.29 -4.33 -7.63
CA LEU A 211 -1.78 -5.01 -6.43
C LEU A 211 -1.02 -6.31 -6.19
N LEU A 212 -0.57 -7.01 -7.23
CA LEU A 212 -0.14 -8.39 -7.16
C LEU A 212 1.34 -8.54 -6.84
N LEU A 213 2.18 -7.70 -7.44
CA LEU A 213 3.62 -7.87 -7.43
C LEU A 213 4.32 -6.76 -6.64
N GLU A 214 5.34 -7.17 -5.89
CA GLU A 214 6.26 -6.29 -5.18
C GLU A 214 7.70 -6.63 -5.58
N ALA A 215 8.46 -5.61 -5.97
CA ALA A 215 9.90 -5.71 -6.19
C ALA A 215 10.62 -5.32 -4.90
N ARG A 216 11.29 -6.28 -4.26
CA ARG A 216 12.17 -6.06 -3.11
C ARG A 216 13.56 -5.75 -3.59
N ILE A 217 14.10 -4.64 -3.14
CA ILE A 217 15.38 -4.09 -3.52
C ILE A 217 16.30 -4.20 -2.30
N THR A 218 17.39 -4.94 -2.46
CA THR A 218 18.48 -4.99 -1.49
C THR A 218 19.64 -4.19 -2.06
N THR A 219 20.13 -3.23 -1.30
CA THR A 219 21.21 -2.32 -1.68
C THR A 219 22.47 -2.62 -0.88
N ALA A 220 23.62 -2.41 -1.49
CA ALA A 220 24.91 -2.48 -0.82
C ALA A 220 25.84 -1.41 -1.41
N VAL A 221 26.81 -0.98 -0.60
CA VAL A 221 27.94 -0.16 -1.06
C VAL A 221 29.17 -1.03 -0.92
N ARG A 222 29.79 -1.39 -2.04
CA ARG A 222 30.97 -2.25 -2.04
C ARG A 222 32.21 -1.43 -1.65
N TRP A 223 33.27 -2.15 -1.24
CA TRP A 223 34.63 -1.61 -1.22
C TRP A 223 34.91 -0.89 -2.54
N SER A 224 35.50 0.32 -2.52
CA SER A 224 35.55 1.34 -3.61
C SER A 224 34.35 2.29 -3.72
N TRP A 225 33.46 2.36 -2.73
CA TRP A 225 32.29 3.27 -2.75
C TRP A 225 31.37 3.05 -3.95
N THR A 226 31.32 1.82 -4.48
CA THR A 226 30.47 1.50 -5.63
C THR A 226 29.10 0.97 -5.17
N PRO A 227 27.99 1.63 -5.53
CA PRO A 227 26.66 1.15 -5.18
C PRO A 227 26.29 -0.06 -6.03
N SER A 228 25.68 -1.05 -5.39
CA SER A 228 25.12 -2.24 -6.02
C SER A 228 23.73 -2.52 -5.46
N ALA A 229 22.83 -3.04 -6.30
CA ALA A 229 21.48 -3.38 -5.88
C ALA A 229 21.01 -4.66 -6.54
N ALA A 230 20.35 -5.51 -5.76
CA ALA A 230 19.68 -6.72 -6.21
C ALA A 230 18.17 -6.54 -6.12
N ILE A 231 17.43 -7.07 -7.10
CA ILE A 231 15.97 -6.99 -7.17
C ILE A 231 15.41 -8.41 -7.09
N ARG A 232 14.50 -8.66 -6.15
CA ARG A 232 13.75 -9.92 -6.03
C ARG A 232 12.26 -9.63 -6.11
N LEU A 233 11.55 -10.37 -6.95
CA LEU A 233 10.09 -10.26 -7.05
C LEU A 233 9.42 -11.09 -5.96
N ARG A 234 8.31 -10.58 -5.43
CA ARG A 234 7.47 -11.29 -4.48
C ARG A 234 6.00 -11.09 -4.81
N LEU A 235 5.25 -12.19 -4.77
CA LEU A 235 3.80 -12.17 -4.83
C LEU A 235 3.22 -11.68 -3.51
N ARG A 236 2.28 -10.74 -3.60
CA ARG A 236 1.54 -10.23 -2.45
C ARG A 236 0.32 -11.13 -2.23
N THR A 237 0.50 -12.17 -1.42
CA THR A 237 -0.44 -13.31 -1.31
C THR A 237 -1.89 -12.92 -1.05
N LEU A 238 -2.15 -11.96 -0.16
CA LEU A 238 -3.51 -11.49 0.14
C LEU A 238 -4.16 -10.78 -1.06
N GLN A 239 -3.39 -9.96 -1.77
CA GLN A 239 -3.84 -9.28 -2.97
C GLN A 239 -4.05 -10.26 -4.12
N ALA A 240 -3.17 -11.27 -4.25
CA ALA A 240 -3.33 -12.35 -5.21
C ALA A 240 -4.58 -13.19 -4.93
N ALA A 241 -4.87 -13.49 -3.67
CA ALA A 241 -6.11 -14.18 -3.29
C ALA A 241 -7.36 -13.37 -3.66
N ALA A 242 -7.37 -12.07 -3.41
CA ALA A 242 -8.48 -11.19 -3.82
C ALA A 242 -8.65 -11.13 -5.35
N PHE A 243 -7.54 -11.13 -6.09
CA PHE A 243 -7.56 -11.19 -7.55
C PHE A 243 -8.09 -12.53 -8.09
N VAL A 244 -7.69 -13.64 -7.47
CA VAL A 244 -8.24 -14.97 -7.80
C VAL A 244 -9.73 -15.04 -7.46
N ALA A 245 -10.17 -14.50 -6.32
CA ALA A 245 -11.58 -14.46 -5.97
C ALA A 245 -12.41 -13.64 -6.98
N LEU A 246 -11.88 -12.52 -7.47
CA LEU A 246 -12.50 -11.75 -8.55
C LEU A 246 -12.59 -12.57 -9.85
N ALA A 247 -11.51 -13.23 -10.26
CA ALA A 247 -11.51 -14.10 -11.43
C ALA A 247 -12.51 -15.26 -11.30
N ALA A 248 -12.58 -15.89 -10.12
CA ALA A 248 -13.56 -16.94 -9.84
C ALA A 248 -15.00 -16.41 -9.92
N ALA A 249 -15.29 -15.22 -9.40
CA ALA A 249 -16.62 -14.61 -9.53
C ALA A 249 -16.98 -14.33 -11.00
N LEU A 250 -16.01 -13.90 -11.81
CA LEU A 250 -16.19 -13.72 -13.26
C LEU A 250 -16.45 -15.06 -13.96
N LEU A 251 -15.76 -16.14 -13.59
CA LEU A 251 -16.03 -17.48 -14.13
C LEU A 251 -17.42 -17.99 -13.74
N LEU A 252 -17.80 -17.83 -12.48
CA LEU A 252 -19.13 -18.22 -11.97
C LEU A 252 -20.26 -17.39 -12.60
N SER A 253 -19.94 -16.19 -13.10
CA SER A 253 -20.86 -15.37 -13.89
C SER A 253 -21.05 -15.87 -15.33
N GLY A 254 -20.54 -17.05 -15.70
CA GLY A 254 -20.74 -17.62 -17.03
C GLY A 254 -19.93 -16.96 -18.15
N LEU A 255 -18.98 -16.08 -17.81
CA LEU A 255 -18.05 -15.55 -18.81
C LEU A 255 -17.16 -16.69 -19.35
N PRO A 256 -16.82 -16.68 -20.65
CA PRO A 256 -15.94 -17.68 -21.22
C PRO A 256 -14.61 -17.71 -20.46
N GLY A 257 -14.19 -18.92 -20.04
CA GLY A 257 -12.96 -19.08 -19.27
C GLY A 257 -11.72 -18.54 -19.97
N THR A 258 -11.69 -18.58 -21.31
CA THR A 258 -10.63 -17.99 -22.13
C THR A 258 -10.52 -16.48 -21.95
N VAL A 259 -11.65 -15.77 -21.82
CA VAL A 259 -11.68 -14.32 -21.58
C VAL A 259 -11.17 -13.99 -20.18
N VAL A 260 -11.64 -14.73 -19.17
CA VAL A 260 -11.25 -14.47 -17.77
C VAL A 260 -9.78 -14.79 -17.53
N VAL A 261 -9.32 -15.97 -17.95
CA VAL A 261 -7.92 -16.40 -17.79
C VAL A 261 -7.00 -15.54 -18.66
N GLY A 262 -7.38 -15.28 -19.91
CA GLY A 262 -6.61 -14.41 -20.81
C GLY A 262 -6.44 -13.00 -20.24
N GLY A 263 -7.54 -12.39 -19.77
CA GLY A 263 -7.50 -11.08 -19.11
C GLY A 263 -6.63 -11.08 -17.85
N ALA A 264 -6.73 -12.14 -17.03
CA ALA A 264 -5.93 -12.27 -15.82
C ALA A 264 -4.42 -12.39 -16.12
N VAL A 265 -4.05 -13.22 -17.11
CA VAL A 265 -2.66 -13.37 -17.57
C VAL A 265 -2.12 -12.05 -18.09
N VAL A 266 -2.87 -11.36 -18.94
CA VAL A 266 -2.48 -10.04 -19.48
C VAL A 266 -2.26 -9.04 -18.34
N ALA A 267 -3.17 -8.97 -17.36
CA ALA A 267 -3.02 -8.07 -16.21
C ALA A 267 -1.74 -8.35 -15.40
N VAL A 268 -1.43 -9.62 -15.13
CA VAL A 268 -0.21 -10.04 -14.41
C VAL A 268 1.05 -9.71 -15.20
N VAL A 269 1.07 -10.03 -16.49
CA VAL A 269 2.21 -9.77 -17.38
C VAL A 269 2.46 -8.27 -17.52
N LEU A 270 1.42 -7.47 -17.70
CA LEU A 270 1.53 -6.01 -17.76
C LEU A 270 2.03 -5.44 -16.42
N GLU A 271 1.51 -5.89 -15.29
CA GLU A 271 1.99 -5.44 -13.98
C GLU A 271 3.48 -5.78 -13.80
N LEU A 272 3.89 -7.01 -14.14
CA LEU A 272 5.27 -7.47 -14.08
C LEU A 272 6.19 -6.62 -14.96
N ALA A 273 5.81 -6.43 -16.23
CA ALA A 273 6.60 -5.68 -17.20
C ALA A 273 6.79 -4.24 -16.74
N VAL A 274 5.70 -3.55 -16.37
CA VAL A 274 5.73 -2.16 -15.91
C VAL A 274 6.55 -2.02 -14.62
N LEU A 275 6.37 -2.94 -13.67
CA LEU A 275 7.13 -2.95 -12.42
C LEU A 275 8.63 -3.09 -12.69
N MET A 276 9.02 -4.09 -13.48
CA MET A 276 10.42 -4.38 -13.75
C MET A 276 11.11 -3.27 -14.54
N VAL A 277 10.47 -2.73 -15.57
CA VAL A 277 11.01 -1.62 -16.36
C VAL A 277 11.25 -0.40 -15.48
N ARG A 278 10.25 0.01 -14.69
CA ARG A 278 10.35 1.23 -13.88
C ARG A 278 11.32 1.07 -12.72
N VAL A 279 11.36 -0.10 -12.06
CA VAL A 279 12.30 -0.37 -10.96
C VAL A 279 13.73 -0.46 -11.47
N ARG A 280 13.99 -1.20 -12.55
CA ARG A 280 15.34 -1.29 -13.15
C ARG A 280 15.83 0.06 -13.63
N ALA A 281 14.97 0.87 -14.24
CA ALA A 281 15.31 2.23 -14.66
C ALA A 281 15.63 3.15 -13.46
N ALA A 282 14.91 3.03 -12.34
CA ALA A 282 15.18 3.77 -11.12
C ALA A 282 16.52 3.37 -10.50
N VAL A 283 16.74 2.07 -10.33
CA VAL A 283 17.98 1.51 -9.77
C VAL A 283 19.17 1.91 -10.64
N ARG A 284 19.12 1.66 -11.96
CA ARG A 284 20.19 2.02 -12.90
C ARG A 284 20.53 3.50 -12.86
N ARG A 285 19.51 4.38 -12.90
CA ARG A 285 19.75 5.84 -12.82
C ARG A 285 20.45 6.23 -11.53
N SER A 286 20.04 5.65 -10.40
CA SER A 286 20.63 5.96 -9.09
C SER A 286 22.07 5.42 -8.96
N THR A 287 22.35 4.21 -9.47
CA THR A 287 23.67 3.60 -9.38
C THR A 287 24.66 4.22 -10.36
N THR A 288 24.26 4.51 -11.61
CA THR A 288 25.12 5.18 -12.60
C THR A 288 25.52 6.56 -12.12
N ARG A 289 24.58 7.36 -11.59
CA ARG A 289 24.87 8.68 -11.05
C ARG A 289 25.92 8.62 -9.94
N ALA A 290 25.74 7.69 -9.00
CA ALA A 290 26.66 7.54 -7.89
C ALA A 290 28.04 7.01 -8.33
N ARG A 291 28.13 6.15 -9.35
CA ARG A 291 29.41 5.74 -9.95
C ARG A 291 30.16 6.91 -10.58
N VAL A 292 29.50 7.68 -11.44
CA VAL A 292 30.11 8.86 -12.09
C VAL A 292 30.63 9.86 -11.05
N GLN A 293 29.85 10.09 -9.99
CA GLN A 293 30.27 10.99 -8.91
C GLN A 293 31.39 10.41 -8.03
N ALA A 294 31.47 9.09 -7.86
CA ALA A 294 32.59 8.44 -7.18
C ALA A 294 33.89 8.54 -7.98
N GLU A 295 33.82 8.40 -9.30
CA GLU A 295 34.97 8.52 -10.20
C GLU A 295 35.48 9.97 -10.31
N ALA A 296 34.58 10.95 -10.23
CA ALA A 296 34.91 12.37 -10.29
C ALA A 296 35.41 12.95 -8.95
N ALA A 297 35.28 12.22 -7.83
CA ALA A 297 35.76 12.70 -6.53
C ALA A 297 37.30 12.66 -6.50
N PRO A 298 37.98 13.72 -6.03
CA PRO A 298 39.44 13.71 -5.91
C PRO A 298 39.86 12.55 -5.01
N ARG A 299 40.67 11.64 -5.55
CA ARG A 299 41.28 10.58 -4.74
C ARG A 299 42.17 11.29 -3.72
N LEU A 300 41.86 11.14 -2.44
CA LEU A 300 42.76 11.59 -1.38
C LEU A 300 44.08 10.83 -1.57
N THR A 301 45.08 11.51 -2.12
CA THR A 301 46.46 11.05 -2.10
C THR A 301 46.88 11.05 -0.65
N VAL A 302 46.94 9.87 -0.04
CA VAL A 302 47.57 9.71 1.27
C VAL A 302 49.05 10.04 1.06
N PRO A 303 49.61 11.08 1.69
CA PRO A 303 51.04 11.30 1.65
C PRO A 303 51.72 10.08 2.32
N GLY A 304 52.66 9.49 1.59
CA GLY A 304 53.45 8.34 2.03
C GLY A 304 54.48 8.69 3.10
#